data_AF-A1DS29-F1
#
_entry.id   AF-A1DS29-F1
#
_cell.length_a   1.000
_cell.length_b   1.000
_cell.length_c   1.000
_cell.angle_alpha   90.00
_cell.angle_beta   90.00
_cell.angle_gamma   90.00
#
_symmetry.space_group_name_H-M   'P 1'
#
loop_
_entity.id
_entity.type
_entity.pdbx_description
1 polymer ?
#
loop_
_entity_poly.entity_id
_entity_poly.type
_entity_poly.pdbx_seq_one_letter_code
_entity_poly.pdbx_strand_id
1 'polypeptide(L)'
;GNGPQVGNLLLQQAAGSTQTNPAMPLDTAVSMTQGSIGYWMQNALDEVLAEENMDVDVATLVTQVEVDANDDAFTNPTKPIGPFYSKEESEQKKAENPDQVFVEDAGRG
;
A
#
# COMPACT_ATOMS: atom_id res chain seq x y z
N GLY A 1 5.33 6.13 5.39
CA GLY A 1 4.00 5.53 5.14
C GLY A 1 3.93 4.99 3.73
N ASN A 2 2.92 4.19 3.37
CA ASN A 2 2.85 3.49 2.08
C ASN A 2 1.52 3.67 1.31
N GLY A 3 0.64 4.60 1.71
CA GLY A 3 -0.75 4.69 1.19
C GLY A 3 -0.86 4.72 -0.35
N PRO A 4 -0.16 5.63 -1.04
CA PRO A 4 -0.14 5.64 -2.51
C PRO A 4 0.50 4.39 -3.12
N GLN A 5 1.59 3.90 -2.53
CA GLN A 5 2.38 2.77 -3.04
C GLN A 5 1.58 1.47 -2.95
N VAL A 6 0.95 1.19 -1.81
CA VAL A 6 0.20 -0.05 -1.57
C VAL A 6 -1.09 -0.06 -2.37
N GLY A 7 -1.77 1.08 -2.50
CA GLY A 7 -2.96 1.15 -3.33
C GLY A 7 -2.67 1.00 -4.82
N ASN A 8 -1.61 1.63 -5.35
CA ASN A 8 -1.18 1.38 -6.72
C ASN A 8 -0.83 -0.09 -6.95
N LEU A 9 -0.14 -0.73 -6.01
CA LEU A 9 0.18 -2.15 -6.11
C LEU A 9 -1.09 -3.02 -6.10
N LEU A 10 -2.08 -2.72 -5.26
CA LEU A 10 -3.35 -3.44 -5.27
C LEU A 10 -4.11 -3.30 -6.59
N LEU A 11 -4.06 -2.12 -7.23
CA LEU A 11 -4.63 -1.95 -8.58
C LEU A 11 -3.90 -2.81 -9.61
N GLN A 12 -2.57 -2.91 -9.52
CA GLN A 12 -1.79 -3.79 -10.38
C GLN A 12 -2.13 -5.27 -10.14
N GLN A 13 -2.27 -5.68 -8.87
CA GLN A 13 -2.67 -7.04 -8.50
C GLN A 13 -4.05 -7.38 -9.05
N ALA A 14 -5.03 -6.49 -8.88
CA ALA A 14 -6.38 -6.67 -9.40
C ALA A 14 -6.40 -6.75 -10.93
N ALA A 15 -5.68 -5.86 -11.62
CA ALA A 15 -5.63 -5.84 -13.09
C ALA A 15 -4.92 -7.07 -13.68
N GLY A 16 -3.95 -7.65 -12.96
CA GLY A 16 -3.20 -8.83 -13.40
C GLY A 16 -3.74 -10.17 -12.88
N SER A 17 -4.84 -10.16 -12.13
CA SER A 17 -5.38 -11.34 -11.45
C SER A 17 -5.96 -12.35 -12.45
N THR A 18 -5.56 -13.61 -12.32
CA THR A 18 -6.08 -14.75 -13.09
C THR A 18 -6.16 -15.98 -12.19
N GLN A 19 -6.79 -17.07 -12.66
CA GLN A 19 -6.86 -18.32 -11.88
C GLN A 19 -5.48 -18.91 -11.56
N THR A 20 -4.49 -18.73 -12.45
CA THR A 20 -3.11 -19.22 -12.29
C THR A 20 -2.16 -18.18 -11.70
N ASN A 21 -2.59 -16.92 -11.58
CA ASN A 21 -1.85 -15.82 -10.98
C ASN A 21 -2.81 -14.92 -10.20
N PRO A 22 -3.30 -15.37 -9.03
CA PRO A 22 -4.28 -14.61 -8.26
C PRO A 22 -3.64 -13.36 -7.66
N ALA A 23 -4.43 -12.29 -7.54
CA ALA A 23 -4.07 -11.12 -6.76
C ALA A 23 -3.66 -11.51 -5.33
N MET A 24 -2.55 -10.93 -4.87
CA MET A 24 -2.08 -11.10 -3.50
C MET A 24 -2.96 -10.30 -2.51
N PRO A 25 -3.14 -10.79 -1.28
CA PRO A 25 -3.88 -10.08 -0.24
C PRO A 25 -3.15 -8.80 0.22
N LEU A 26 -3.87 -7.92 0.90
CA LEU A 26 -3.39 -6.57 1.30
C LEU A 26 -2.12 -6.62 2.17
N ASP A 27 -2.02 -7.55 3.11
CA ASP A 27 -0.85 -7.76 3.97
C ASP A 27 0.40 -8.12 3.15
N THR A 28 0.24 -8.96 2.13
CA THR A 28 1.33 -9.29 1.19
C THR A 28 1.71 -8.05 0.36
N ALA A 29 0.75 -7.26 -0.11
CA ALA A 29 1.04 -5.99 -0.78
C ALA A 29 1.76 -5.00 0.15
N VAL A 30 1.40 -4.94 1.44
CA VAL A 30 2.13 -4.16 2.45
C VAL A 30 3.58 -4.62 2.53
N SER A 31 3.83 -5.92 2.66
CA SER A 31 5.19 -6.49 2.68
C SER A 31 6.00 -6.13 1.43
N MET A 32 5.41 -6.27 0.24
CA MET A 32 6.04 -5.84 -1.02
C MET A 32 6.41 -4.36 -1.00
N THR A 33 5.53 -3.49 -0.50
CA THR A 33 5.83 -2.05 -0.41
C THR A 33 6.85 -1.70 0.66
N GLN A 34 6.99 -2.50 1.73
CA GLN A 34 8.12 -2.34 2.65
C GLN A 34 9.45 -2.63 1.93
N GLY A 35 9.49 -3.65 1.07
CA GLY A 35 10.65 -3.96 0.26
C GLY A 35 11.01 -2.83 -0.71
N SER A 36 10.06 -2.32 -1.49
CA SER A 36 10.33 -1.25 -2.46
C SER A 36 10.68 0.08 -1.81
N ILE A 37 9.92 0.51 -0.80
CA ILE A 37 10.18 1.77 -0.08
C ILE A 37 11.47 1.65 0.73
N GLY A 38 11.70 0.50 1.37
CA GLY A 38 12.93 0.19 2.09
C GLY A 38 14.16 0.29 1.22
N TYR A 39 14.11 -0.32 0.04
CA TYR A 39 15.17 -0.20 -0.97
C TYR A 39 15.45 1.27 -1.33
N TRP A 40 14.43 2.06 -1.64
CA TRP A 40 14.63 3.48 -1.99
C TRP A 40 15.24 4.28 -0.83
N MET A 41 14.75 4.08 0.39
CA MET A 41 15.24 4.79 1.57
C MET A 41 16.67 4.39 1.94
N GLN A 42 16.98 3.09 1.89
CA GLN A 42 18.34 2.60 2.14
C GLN A 42 19.33 3.22 1.17
N ASN A 43 19.09 3.13 -0.14
CA ASN A 43 19.99 3.70 -1.13
C ASN A 43 20.19 5.21 -0.94
N ALA A 44 19.11 5.95 -0.69
CA ALA A 44 19.18 7.40 -0.50
C ALA A 44 19.94 7.78 0.79
N LEU A 45 19.79 7.00 1.86
CA LEU A 45 20.53 7.22 3.11
C LEU A 45 22.00 6.84 2.97
N ASP A 46 22.29 5.70 2.34
CA ASP A 46 23.66 5.25 2.08
C ASP A 46 24.43 6.29 1.27
N GLU A 47 23.80 6.89 0.24
CA GLU A 47 24.39 7.96 -0.58
C GLU A 47 24.76 9.19 0.27
N VAL A 48 23.82 9.69 1.08
CA VAL A 48 24.05 10.87 1.93
C VAL A 48 25.09 10.60 3.02
N LEU A 49 25.08 9.41 3.63
CA LEU A 49 26.07 9.04 4.65
C LEU A 49 27.49 8.97 4.06
N ALA A 50 27.63 8.46 2.84
CA ALA A 50 28.91 8.44 2.14
C ALA A 50 29.41 9.86 1.83
N GLU A 51 28.53 10.78 1.39
CA GLU A 51 28.87 12.19 1.14
C GLU A 51 29.38 12.90 2.41
N GLU A 52 28.79 12.57 3.57
CA GLU A 52 29.17 13.10 4.88
C GLU A 52 30.37 12.35 5.51
N ASN A 53 31.01 11.42 4.77
CA ASN A 53 32.11 10.59 5.25
C ASN A 53 31.78 9.79 6.52
N MET A 54 30.52 9.35 6.64
CA MET A 54 30.04 8.52 7.73
C MET A 54 30.02 7.04 7.32
N ASP A 55 30.74 6.20 8.05
CA ASP A 55 30.75 4.74 7.88
C ASP A 55 29.67 4.11 8.76
N VAL A 56 28.44 4.10 8.26
CA VAL A 56 27.26 3.58 8.97
C VAL A 56 26.43 2.72 8.03
N ASP A 57 26.22 1.46 8.40
CA ASP A 57 25.36 0.54 7.65
C ASP A 57 23.87 0.89 7.80
N VAL A 58 23.13 0.88 6.69
CA VAL A 58 21.66 1.07 6.69
C VAL A 58 20.95 -0.22 6.27
N ALA A 59 19.96 -0.63 7.07
CA ALA A 59 19.15 -1.83 6.81
C ALA A 59 17.64 -1.53 6.90
N THR A 60 16.85 -2.03 5.95
CA THR A 60 15.39 -2.13 6.09
C THR A 60 15.03 -3.51 6.57
N LEU A 61 14.18 -3.57 7.60
CA LEU A 61 13.62 -4.81 8.13
C LEU A 61 12.14 -4.91 7.76
N VAL A 62 11.77 -6.02 7.12
CA VAL A 62 10.35 -6.37 6.96
C VAL A 62 9.76 -6.57 8.36
N THR A 63 8.68 -5.85 8.63
CA THR A 63 8.11 -5.72 9.97
C THR A 63 6.65 -6.14 9.96
N GLN A 64 6.31 -7.10 10.82
CA GLN A 64 4.93 -7.47 11.14
C GLN A 64 4.50 -6.72 12.40
N VAL A 65 3.25 -6.25 12.40
CA VAL A 65 2.66 -5.52 13.53
C VAL A 65 1.43 -6.29 13.97
N GLU A 66 1.42 -6.71 15.24
CA GLU A 66 0.25 -7.34 15.85
C GLU A 66 -0.85 -6.30 16.05
N VAL A 67 -2.09 -6.68 15.73
CA VAL A 67 -3.30 -5.87 15.90
C VAL A 67 -4.37 -6.70 16.59
N ASP A 68 -5.32 -6.06 17.27
CA ASP A 68 -6.44 -6.74 17.89
C ASP A 68 -7.38 -7.29 16.82
N ALA A 69 -7.62 -8.61 16.80
CA ALA A 69 -8.52 -9.25 15.85
C ALA A 69 -9.99 -8.78 15.96
N ASN A 70 -10.37 -8.13 17.07
CA ASN A 70 -11.71 -7.58 17.29
C ASN A 70 -11.78 -6.06 17.10
N ASP A 71 -10.76 -5.43 16.51
CA ASP A 71 -10.75 -3.98 16.29
C ASP A 71 -11.89 -3.57 15.35
N ASP A 72 -12.66 -2.54 15.74
CA ASP A 72 -13.78 -2.00 14.95
C ASP A 72 -13.34 -1.55 13.54
N ALA A 73 -12.05 -1.23 13.34
CA ALA A 73 -11.48 -0.85 12.06
C ALA A 73 -11.62 -1.93 10.97
N PHE A 74 -11.78 -3.21 11.34
CA PHE A 74 -12.09 -4.29 10.39
C PHE A 74 -13.50 -4.21 9.82
N THR A 75 -14.45 -3.64 10.58
CA THR A 75 -15.85 -3.47 10.16
C THR A 75 -16.12 -2.11 9.54
N ASN A 76 -15.32 -1.10 9.88
CA ASN A 76 -15.43 0.26 9.36
C ASN A 76 -14.07 0.79 8.86
N PRO A 77 -13.65 0.44 7.64
CA PRO A 77 -12.38 0.89 7.10
C PRO A 77 -12.41 2.40 6.81
N THR A 78 -11.53 3.16 7.46
CA THR A 78 -11.46 4.62 7.34
C THR A 78 -10.21 5.13 6.63
N LYS A 79 -9.22 4.26 6.36
CA LYS A 79 -7.93 4.64 5.81
C LYS A 79 -7.93 4.53 4.28
N PRO A 80 -7.88 5.63 3.52
CA PRO A 80 -7.83 5.56 2.06
C PRO A 80 -6.46 5.05 1.59
N ILE A 81 -6.48 4.27 0.51
CA ILE A 81 -5.29 3.79 -0.19
C ILE A 81 -5.50 3.90 -1.70
N GLY A 82 -4.41 4.17 -2.43
CA GLY A 82 -4.45 4.24 -3.89
C GLY A 82 -4.78 5.63 -4.44
N PRO A 83 -5.10 5.72 -5.74
CA PRO A 83 -5.44 6.99 -6.39
C PRO A 83 -6.84 7.46 -5.97
N PHE A 84 -7.06 8.76 -6.18
CA PHE A 84 -8.39 9.36 -6.06
C PHE A 84 -9.24 8.99 -7.27
N TYR A 85 -10.54 8.80 -7.01
CA TYR A 85 -11.54 8.55 -8.04
C TYR A 85 -12.62 9.63 -7.97
N SER A 86 -13.19 9.96 -9.13
CA SER A 86 -14.48 10.64 -9.14
C SER A 86 -15.59 9.73 -8.60
N LYS A 87 -16.72 10.32 -8.21
CA LYS A 87 -17.90 9.57 -7.79
C LYS A 87 -18.34 8.55 -8.85
N GLU A 88 -18.36 8.96 -10.12
CA GLU A 88 -18.76 8.09 -11.23
C GLU A 88 -17.80 6.89 -11.41
N GLU A 89 -16.48 7.14 -11.34
CA GLU A 89 -15.47 6.07 -11.44
C GLU A 89 -15.54 5.09 -10.28
N SER A 90 -15.73 5.58 -9.05
CA SER A 90 -15.86 4.72 -7.87
C SER A 90 -17.12 3.86 -7.92
N GLU A 91 -18.25 4.41 -8.37
CA GLU A 91 -19.50 3.66 -8.57
C GLU A 91 -19.33 2.56 -9.64
N GLN A 92 -18.65 2.86 -10.76
CA GLN A 92 -18.35 1.87 -11.78
C GLN A 92 -17.47 0.74 -11.24
N LYS A 93 -16.37 1.07 -10.56
CA LYS A 93 -15.44 0.07 -10.01
C LYS A 93 -16.10 -0.81 -8.96
N LYS A 94 -16.98 -0.25 -8.14
CA LYS A 94 -17.77 -1.00 -7.15
C LYS A 94 -18.76 -1.96 -7.82
N ALA A 95 -19.32 -1.59 -8.98
CA ALA A 95 -20.17 -2.48 -9.75
C ALA A 95 -19.36 -3.66 -10.36
N GLU A 96 -18.12 -3.39 -10.78
CA GLU A 96 -17.21 -4.42 -11.30
C GLU A 96 -16.65 -5.32 -10.19
N ASN A 97 -16.43 -4.77 -8.99
CA ASN A 97 -15.84 -5.44 -7.83
C ASN A 97 -16.62 -5.10 -6.55
N PRO A 98 -17.72 -5.82 -6.24
CA PRO A 98 -18.61 -5.50 -5.12
C PRO A 98 -17.95 -5.50 -3.74
N ASP A 99 -16.84 -6.23 -3.59
CA ASP A 99 -16.08 -6.33 -2.34
C ASP A 99 -15.19 -5.12 -2.07
N GLN A 100 -15.01 -4.22 -3.05
CA GLN A 100 -14.23 -2.99 -2.86
C GLN A 100 -15.03 -1.92 -2.12
N VAL A 101 -14.43 -1.37 -1.07
CA VAL A 101 -15.00 -0.27 -0.29
C VAL A 101 -14.31 1.04 -0.70
N PHE A 102 -15.11 1.99 -1.19
CA PHE A 102 -14.69 3.35 -1.51
C PHE A 102 -15.28 4.30 -0.46
N VAL A 103 -14.46 5.23 0.02
CA VAL A 103 -14.82 6.24 1.02
C VAL A 103 -14.36 7.61 0.49
N GLU A 104 -15.20 8.63 0.61
CA GLU A 104 -14.89 10.00 0.21
C GLU A 104 -13.80 10.59 1.13
N ASP A 105 -12.66 11.00 0.57
CA ASP A 105 -11.55 11.59 1.30
C ASP A 105 -11.64 13.13 1.28
N ALA A 106 -12.50 13.67 2.15
CA ALA A 106 -12.55 15.09 2.52
C ALA A 106 -12.48 16.08 1.34
N GLY A 107 -13.17 15.78 0.24
CA GLY A 107 -13.26 16.64 -0.96
C GLY A 107 -12.09 16.53 -1.94
N ARG A 108 -11.21 15.52 -1.80
CA ARG A 108 -10.14 15.21 -2.77
C ARG A 108 -10.48 14.05 -3.71
N GLY A 109 -11.69 13.50 -3.58
CA GLY A 109 -12.14 12.26 -4.22
C GLY A 109 -12.69 11.32 -3.16
#